data_AF-A0A7V8AIA8-F1
#
_entry.id   AF-A0A7V8AIA8-F1
#
_cell.length_a   1.000
_cell.length_b   1.000
_cell.length_c   1.000
_cell.angle_alpha   90.00
_cell.angle_beta   90.00
_cell.angle_gamma   90.00
#
_symmetry.space_group_name_H-M   'P 1'
#
loop_
_entity.id
_entity.type
_entity.pdbx_description
1 polymer ?
#
loop_
_entity_poly.entity_id
_entity_poly.type
_entity_poly.pdbx_seq_one_letter_code
_entity_poly.pdbx_strand_id
1 'polypeptide(L)'
;MDLVTVVAVISADPQDMQPIVAGLYSTEQQPEKVACPNILQGALEESNVKMISEISRMIKLHRIYEGVDKMLEIKHDRRRKMVDTVLRVS
;
A
#
# COMPACT_ATOMS: atom_id res chain seq x y z
N MET A 1 39.47 -17.35 -3.36
CA MET A 1 38.02 -17.02 -3.36
C MET A 1 37.77 -16.32 -2.05
N ASP A 2 37.68 -15.00 -2.09
CA ASP A 2 37.51 -14.21 -0.88
C ASP A 2 36.09 -14.40 -0.35
N LEU A 3 35.99 -15.01 0.83
CA LEU A 3 34.74 -15.17 1.55
C LEU A 3 34.30 -13.78 2.02
N VAL A 4 33.21 -13.26 1.44
CA VAL A 4 32.54 -12.07 1.96
C VAL A 4 31.88 -12.46 3.28
N THR A 5 32.43 -11.98 4.39
CA THR A 5 31.92 -12.25 5.73
C THR A 5 30.82 -11.25 6.08
N VAL A 6 29.64 -11.74 6.46
CA VAL A 6 28.55 -10.89 6.99
C VAL A 6 28.99 -10.29 8.34
N VAL A 7 29.04 -8.97 8.43
CA VAL A 7 29.61 -8.24 9.57
C VAL A 7 28.70 -8.27 10.81
N ALA A 8 27.38 -8.19 10.65
CA ALA A 8 26.41 -8.31 11.73
C ALA A 8 24.99 -8.55 11.19
N VAL A 9 24.18 -9.31 11.95
CA VAL A 9 22.72 -9.38 11.79
C VAL A 9 22.09 -8.78 13.03
N ILE A 10 21.21 -7.80 12.82
CA ILE A 10 20.56 -7.04 13.87
C ILE A 10 19.04 -7.07 13.68
N SER A 11 18.31 -7.03 14.79
CA SER A 11 16.86 -6.88 14.82
C SER A 11 16.46 -5.55 15.44
N ALA A 12 15.40 -4.95 14.92
CA ALA A 12 14.70 -3.84 15.54
C ALA A 12 13.19 -4.02 15.33
N ASP A 13 12.37 -3.26 16.06
CA ASP A 13 10.91 -3.35 15.94
C ASP A 13 10.46 -2.87 14.54
N PRO A 14 9.75 -3.69 13.75
CA PRO A 14 9.25 -3.28 12.44
C PRO A 14 8.31 -2.06 12.46
N GLN A 15 7.62 -1.77 13.57
CA GLN A 15 6.72 -0.63 13.67
C GLN A 15 7.46 0.71 13.79
N ASP A 16 8.68 0.67 14.33
CA ASP A 16 9.55 1.83 14.52
C ASP A 16 10.60 1.98 13.40
N MET A 17 10.45 1.19 12.33
CA MET A 17 11.26 1.31 11.11
C MET A 17 10.60 2.22 10.09
N GLN A 18 11.37 3.20 9.62
CA GLN A 18 10.96 4.09 8.53
C GLN A 18 11.61 3.62 7.23
N PRO A 19 10.83 3.38 6.15
CA PRO A 19 11.39 2.98 4.87
C PRO A 19 12.18 4.14 4.26
N ILE A 20 13.35 3.82 3.71
CA ILE A 20 14.15 4.71 2.87
C ILE A 20 14.04 4.21 1.41
N VAL A 21 15.09 4.40 0.62
CA VAL A 21 15.17 4.00 -0.79
C VAL A 21 15.75 2.59 -0.89
N ALA A 22 15.41 1.89 -1.97
CA ALA A 22 15.99 0.60 -2.34
C ALA A 22 15.79 -0.53 -1.30
N GLY A 23 14.66 -0.52 -0.58
CA GLY A 23 14.33 -1.57 0.40
C GLY A 23 15.10 -1.46 1.72
N LEU A 24 15.79 -0.34 1.95
CA LEU A 24 16.46 -0.05 3.21
C LEU A 24 15.49 0.60 4.20
N TYR A 25 15.77 0.43 5.49
CA TYR A 25 15.01 1.01 6.58
C TYR A 25 15.93 1.76 7.55
N SER A 26 15.41 2.80 8.19
CA SER A 26 16.08 3.56 9.26
C SER A 26 15.27 3.51 10.53
N THR A 27 15.95 3.45 11.67
CA THR A 27 15.33 3.54 12.99
C THR A 27 16.29 4.23 13.96
N GLU A 28 15.74 4.92 14.95
CA GLU A 28 16.50 5.48 16.08
C GLU A 28 16.63 4.49 17.24
N GLN A 29 15.90 3.36 17.18
CA GLN A 29 16.02 2.30 18.17
C GLN A 29 17.42 1.70 18.13
N GLN A 30 17.97 1.43 19.32
CA GLN A 30 19.24 0.72 19.42
C GLN A 30 19.04 -0.74 18.95
N PRO A 31 19.78 -1.20 17.93
CA PRO A 31 19.58 -2.52 17.36
C PRO A 31 20.03 -3.63 18.32
N GLU A 32 19.25 -4.70 18.40
CA GLU A 32 19.62 -5.89 19.15
C GLU A 32 20.42 -6.84 18.25
N LYS A 33 21.54 -7.36 18.76
CA LYS A 33 22.37 -8.29 18.01
C LYS A 33 21.76 -9.69 18.03
N VAL A 34 21.55 -10.27 16.85
CA VAL A 34 21.10 -11.66 16.73
C VAL A 34 22.28 -12.59 17.00
N ALA A 35 22.18 -13.41 18.06
CA ALA A 35 23.29 -14.24 18.52
C ALA A 35 23.65 -15.38 17.54
N CYS A 36 22.65 -16.03 16.94
CA CYS A 36 22.80 -17.14 16.00
C CYS A 36 21.90 -16.92 14.77
N PRO A 37 22.29 -16.05 13.82
CA PRO A 37 21.49 -15.83 12.62
C PRO A 37 21.58 -17.06 11.70
N ASN A 38 20.43 -17.49 11.18
CA ASN A 38 20.39 -18.50 10.11
C ASN A 38 20.44 -17.79 8.76
N ILE A 39 21.53 -17.97 8.01
CA ILE A 39 21.73 -17.33 6.70
C ILE A 39 21.68 -18.40 5.63
N LEU A 40 20.71 -18.29 4.72
CA LEU A 40 20.58 -19.19 3.57
C LEU A 40 21.24 -18.54 2.34
N GLN A 41 22.41 -19.04 1.94
CA GLN A 41 23.10 -18.55 0.74
C GLN A 41 22.42 -19.05 -0.54
N GLY A 42 22.33 -18.18 -1.54
CA GLY A 42 21.75 -18.52 -2.84
C GLY A 42 20.22 -18.51 -2.87
N ALA A 43 19.57 -18.12 -1.77
CA ALA A 43 18.15 -17.81 -1.74
C ALA A 43 17.93 -16.30 -1.95
N LEU A 44 16.91 -15.96 -2.74
CA LEU A 44 16.41 -14.59 -2.89
C LEU A 44 15.08 -14.51 -2.15
N GLU A 45 14.94 -13.55 -1.24
CA GLU A 45 13.67 -13.33 -0.55
C GLU A 45 12.58 -12.92 -1.54
N GLU A 46 11.48 -13.66 -1.55
CA GLU A 46 10.32 -13.34 -2.37
C GLU A 46 9.46 -12.24 -1.74
N SER A 47 8.77 -11.48 -2.57
CA SER A 47 7.81 -10.50 -2.07
C SER A 47 6.66 -11.20 -1.35
N ASN A 48 6.32 -10.73 -0.15
CA ASN A 48 5.13 -11.18 0.58
C ASN A 48 3.81 -10.64 -0.04
N VAL A 49 3.86 -9.98 -1.20
CA VAL A 49 2.69 -9.43 -1.89
C VAL A 49 2.04 -10.50 -2.77
N LYS A 50 0.75 -10.78 -2.50
CA LYS A 50 -0.07 -11.69 -3.31
C LYS A 50 -0.75 -10.92 -4.44
N MET A 51 -0.26 -11.11 -5.66
CA MET A 51 -0.71 -10.39 -6.86
C MET A 51 -2.23 -10.47 -7.09
N ILE A 52 -2.83 -11.65 -6.98
CA ILE A 52 -4.27 -11.86 -7.27
C ILE A 52 -5.15 -11.09 -6.28
N SER A 53 -4.81 -11.10 -4.99
CA SER A 53 -5.57 -10.36 -3.98
C SER A 53 -5.43 -8.85 -4.17
N GLU A 54 -4.25 -8.37 -4.58
CA GLU A 54 -4.02 -6.94 -4.77
C GLU A 54 -4.79 -6.40 -5.99
N ILE A 55 -4.76 -7.13 -7.11
CA ILE A 55 -5.59 -6.79 -8.29
C ILE A 55 -7.07 -6.82 -7.94
N SER A 56 -7.51 -7.81 -7.16
CA SER A 56 -8.91 -7.89 -6.70
C SER A 56 -9.30 -6.69 -5.83
N ARG A 57 -8.39 -6.20 -4.98
CA ARG A 57 -8.59 -4.98 -4.18
C ARG A 57 -8.70 -3.76 -5.09
N MET A 58 -7.84 -3.62 -6.08
CA MET A 58 -7.91 -2.54 -7.06
C MET A 58 -9.22 -2.55 -7.85
N ILE A 59 -9.68 -3.71 -8.33
CA ILE A 59 -10.96 -3.84 -9.04
C ILE A 59 -12.13 -3.40 -8.16
N LYS A 60 -12.13 -3.81 -6.88
CA LYS A 60 -13.18 -3.41 -5.92
C LYS A 60 -13.17 -1.90 -5.71
N LEU A 61 -12.01 -1.29 -5.52
CA LEU A 61 -11.88 0.16 -5.38
C LEU A 61 -12.41 0.87 -6.62
N HIS A 62 -12.02 0.42 -7.81
CA HIS A 62 -12.49 1.01 -9.07
C HIS A 62 -14.02 0.99 -9.19
N ARG A 63 -14.66 -0.15 -8.91
CA ARG A 63 -16.14 -0.28 -8.95
C ARG A 63 -16.85 0.64 -7.96
N ILE A 64 -16.26 0.87 -6.79
CA ILE A 64 -16.80 1.81 -5.81
C ILE A 64 -16.77 3.23 -6.39
N TYR A 65 -15.65 3.65 -6.97
CA TYR A 65 -15.53 4.96 -7.62
C TYR A 65 -16.54 5.11 -8.78
N GLU A 66 -16.66 4.13 -9.67
CA GLU A 66 -17.66 4.14 -10.75
C GLU A 66 -19.09 4.29 -10.22
N GLY A 67 -19.41 3.65 -9.09
CA GLY A 67 -20.72 3.78 -8.44
C GLY A 67 -20.97 5.18 -7.88
N VAL A 68 -19.96 5.78 -7.26
CA VAL A 68 -20.02 7.15 -6.73
C VAL A 68 -20.21 8.17 -7.87
N ASP A 69 -19.50 8.02 -8.97
CA ASP A 69 -19.60 8.92 -10.14
C ASP A 69 -21.00 8.88 -10.74
N LYS A 70 -21.57 7.68 -10.95
CA LYS A 70 -22.96 7.53 -11.44
C LYS A 70 -23.97 8.16 -10.49
N MET A 71 -23.79 7.99 -9.18
CA MET A 71 -24.66 8.63 -8.20
C MET A 71 -24.59 10.16 -8.29
N LEU A 72 -23.39 10.71 -8.50
CA LEU A 72 -23.19 12.15 -8.65
C LEU A 72 -23.88 12.69 -9.90
N GLU A 73 -23.77 11.99 -11.02
CA GLU A 73 -24.44 12.33 -12.28
C GLU A 73 -25.97 12.37 -12.12
N ILE A 74 -26.55 11.32 -11.51
CA ILE A 74 -28.00 11.25 -11.23
C ILE A 74 -28.43 12.43 -10.34
N LYS A 75 -27.64 12.78 -9.33
CA LYS A 75 -27.91 13.93 -8.45
C LYS A 75 -27.84 15.24 -9.21
N HIS A 76 -26.90 15.39 -10.13
CA HIS A 76 -26.75 16.59 -10.94
C HIS A 76 -27.96 16.78 -11.87
N ASP A 77 -28.37 15.73 -12.56
CA ASP A 77 -29.55 15.75 -13.44
C ASP A 77 -30.84 16.05 -12.67
N ARG A 78 -31.02 15.43 -11.50
CA ARG A 78 -32.18 15.69 -10.63
C ARG A 78 -32.23 17.15 -10.19
N ARG A 79 -31.07 17.74 -9.82
CA ARG A 79 -30.99 19.14 -9.41
C ARG A 79 -31.37 20.07 -10.56
N ARG A 80 -30.87 19.80 -11.77
CA ARG A 80 -31.22 20.58 -12.97
C ARG A 80 -32.72 20.55 -13.25
N LYS A 81 -33.33 19.37 -13.24
CA LYS A 81 -34.79 19.21 -13.43
C LYS A 81 -35.62 19.96 -12.39
N MET A 82 -35.20 19.95 -11.12
CA MET A 82 -35.87 20.71 -10.07
C MET A 82 -35.82 22.22 -10.35
N VAL A 83 -34.65 22.76 -10.73
CA VAL A 83 -34.50 24.17 -11.10
C VAL A 83 -35.40 24.54 -12.28
N ASP A 84 -35.38 23.73 -13.35
CA ASP A 84 -36.21 23.97 -14.55
C ASP A 84 -37.72 23.96 -14.22
N THR A 85 -38.14 23.08 -13.31
CA THR A 85 -39.55 22.98 -12.89
C THR A 85 -39.97 24.20 -12.06
N VAL A 86 -39.14 24.66 -11.14
CA VAL A 86 -39.43 25.86 -10.31
C VAL A 86 -39.54 27.11 -11.19
N LEU A 87 -38.64 27.28 -12.15
CA LEU A 87 -38.66 28.42 -13.08
C LEU A 87 -39.87 28.43 -14.01
N ARG A 88 -40.49 27.28 -14.28
CA ARG A 88 -41.69 27.19 -15.13
C ARG A 88 -43.00 27.49 -14.37
N VAL A 89 -42.98 27.43 -13.05
CA VAL A 89 -44.17 27.60 -12.18
C VAL A 89 -44.24 29.00 -11.55
N SER A 90 -43.16 29.78 -11.59
CA SER A 90 -43.17 31.24 -11.32
C SER A 90 -43.44 32.03 -12.60
#